data_AF-A0A7S0C162-F1
#
_entry.id   AF-A0A7S0C162-F1
#
_cell.length_a   1.000
_cell.length_b   1.000
_cell.length_c   1.000
_cell.angle_alpha   90.00
_cell.angle_beta   90.00
_cell.angle_gamma   90.00
#
_symmetry.space_group_name_H-M   'P 1'
#
loop_
_entity.id
_entity.type
_entity.pdbx_description
1 polymer ?
#
loop_
_entity_poly.entity_id
_entity_poly.type
_entity_poly.pdbx_seq_one_letter_code
_entity_poly.pdbx_strand_id
1 'polypeptide(L)'
;RGAHYKPDIELIHHLNHSVVNSISNWQESCKQNGRRCHFVWRTTVPGHLNCSEYSKPSNSIEEMEKLVSTSSPYNWDKFKDQNKLVLDLLENTASIAYELMD
;
A
#
# COMPACT_ATOMS: atom_id res chain seq x y z
N ARG A 1 -1.58 5.35 12.49
CA ARG A 1 -1.01 6.31 11.51
C ARG A 1 -1.66 6.00 10.18
N GLY A 2 -2.16 7.00 9.45
CA GLY A 2 -2.78 6.80 8.14
C GLY A 2 -1.72 6.60 7.05
N ALA A 3 -2.14 6.60 5.79
CA ALA A 3 -1.20 6.66 4.68
C ALA A 3 -0.48 8.01 4.67
N HIS A 4 0.85 7.99 4.69
CA HIS A 4 1.68 9.19 4.65
C HIS A 4 2.63 9.09 3.47
N TYR A 5 2.54 10.05 2.55
CA TYR A 5 3.45 10.11 1.43
C TYR A 5 4.89 10.29 1.90
N LYS A 6 5.80 9.57 1.26
CA LYS A 6 7.24 9.69 1.41
C LYS A 6 7.88 9.71 0.02
N PRO A 7 9.03 10.36 -0.19
CA PRO A 7 9.79 10.17 -1.43
C PRO A 7 10.09 8.68 -1.66
N ASP A 8 10.03 8.22 -2.90
CA ASP A 8 10.11 6.79 -3.25
C ASP A 8 11.40 6.11 -2.74
N ILE A 9 12.54 6.82 -2.82
CA ILE A 9 13.82 6.32 -2.30
C ILE A 9 13.75 6.10 -0.79
N GLU A 10 13.14 7.03 -0.05
CA GLU A 10 12.97 6.92 1.40
C GLU A 10 12.01 5.76 1.75
N LEU A 11 10.91 5.65 1.01
CA LEU A 11 9.93 4.57 1.17
C LEU A 11 10.58 3.20 1.00
N ILE A 12 11.26 2.97 -0.12
CA ILE A 12 11.85 1.66 -0.44
C ILE A 12 13.03 1.35 0.48
N HIS A 13 13.88 2.34 0.77
CA HIS A 13 14.95 2.15 1.75
C HIS A 13 14.39 1.74 3.11
N HIS A 14 13.36 2.44 3.61
CA HIS A 14 12.75 2.11 4.90
C HIS A 14 12.13 0.70 4.90
N LEU A 15 11.36 0.36 3.87
CA LEU A 15 10.70 -0.95 3.77
C LEU A 15 11.71 -2.08 3.70
N ASN A 16 12.73 -1.95 2.86
CA ASN A 16 13.74 -2.98 2.68
C ASN A 16 14.57 -3.20 3.96
N HIS A 17 14.98 -2.12 4.64
CA HIS A 17 15.80 -2.24 5.84
C HIS A 17 15.04 -2.65 7.10
N SER A 18 13.80 -2.17 7.27
CA SER A 18 13.08 -2.29 8.54
C SER A 18 11.92 -3.28 8.48
N VAL A 19 11.14 -3.25 7.39
CA VAL A 19 9.84 -3.95 7.32
C VAL A 19 10.00 -5.36 6.79
N VAL A 20 10.76 -5.53 5.70
CA VAL A 20 11.00 -6.83 5.06
C VAL A 20 11.58 -7.85 6.03
N ASN A 21 12.67 -7.49 6.72
CA ASN A 21 13.31 -8.38 7.71
C ASN A 21 12.36 -8.72 8.87
N SER A 22 11.59 -7.74 9.35
CA SER A 22 10.63 -7.95 10.44
C SER A 22 9.52 -8.92 10.06
N ILE A 23 8.97 -8.79 8.85
CA ILE A 23 7.92 -9.69 8.34
C ILE A 23 8.49 -11.10 8.14
N SER A 24 9.66 -11.21 7.50
CA SER A 24 10.30 -12.51 7.26
C SER A 24 10.56 -13.25 8.58
N ASN A 25 11.11 -12.56 9.58
CA ASN A 25 11.37 -13.14 10.91
C ASN A 25 10.07 -13.53 11.63
N TRP A 26 9.02 -12.72 11.50
CA TRP A 26 7.72 -13.03 12.08
C TRP A 26 7.08 -14.27 11.43
N GLN A 27 7.10 -14.37 10.10
CA GLN A 27 6.57 -15.55 9.39
C GLN A 27 7.34 -16.81 9.73
N GLU A 28 8.66 -16.73 9.85
CA GLU A 28 9.50 -17.84 10.28
C GLU A 28 9.16 -18.28 11.71
N SER A 29 9.02 -17.32 12.63
CA SER A 29 8.57 -17.61 14.00
C SER A 29 7.20 -18.28 14.03
N CYS A 30 6.27 -17.88 13.17
CA CYS A 30 4.96 -18.54 13.05
C CYS A 30 5.10 -20.01 12.64
N LYS A 31 5.94 -20.32 11.64
CA LYS A 31 6.21 -21.70 11.20
C LYS A 31 6.79 -22.54 12.32
N GLN A 32 7.79 -22.01 13.04
CA GLN A 32 8.43 -22.70 14.16
C GLN A 32 7.47 -23.02 15.31
N ASN A 33 6.48 -22.16 15.52
CA ASN A 33 5.44 -22.37 16.54
C ASN A 33 4.23 -23.19 16.04
N GLY A 34 4.29 -23.75 14.83
CA GLY A 34 3.18 -24.50 14.23
C GLY A 34 1.92 -23.65 13.99
N ARG A 35 2.07 -22.34 13.80
CA ARG A 35 0.97 -21.40 13.57
C ARG A 35 0.88 -21.03 12.10
N ARG A 36 -0.36 -20.94 11.59
CA ARG A 36 -0.64 -20.37 10.27
C ARG A 36 -0.82 -18.86 10.41
N CYS A 37 0.17 -18.11 9.94
CA CYS A 37 0.12 -16.64 9.91
C CYS A 37 -0.10 -16.15 8.49
N HIS A 38 -1.10 -15.29 8.31
CA HIS A 38 -1.42 -14.65 7.04
C HIS A 38 -0.90 -13.22 7.08
N PHE A 39 0.02 -12.90 6.17
CA PHE A 39 0.42 -11.53 5.95
C PHE A 39 -0.47 -10.92 4.88
N VAL A 40 -1.19 -9.86 5.22
CA VAL A 40 -2.02 -9.12 4.27
C VAL A 40 -1.36 -7.78 4.02
N TRP A 41 -1.07 -7.48 2.75
CA TRP A 41 -0.62 -6.16 2.33
C TRP A 41 -1.80 -5.39 1.77
N ARG A 42 -2.05 -4.20 2.33
CA ARG A 42 -3.11 -3.30 1.87
C ARG A 42 -2.50 -2.14 1.10
N THR A 43 -2.94 -1.93 -0.14
CA THR A 43 -2.56 -0.76 -0.93
C THR A 43 -3.24 0.50 -0.37
N THR A 44 -2.66 1.66 -0.68
CA THR A 44 -3.30 2.92 -0.36
C THR A 44 -4.21 3.32 -1.53
N VAL A 45 -5.51 3.35 -1.30
CA VAL A 45 -6.45 3.97 -2.25
C VAL A 45 -6.17 5.47 -2.32
N PRO A 46 -6.22 6.06 -3.53
CA PRO A 46 -6.02 7.48 -3.65
C PRO A 46 -7.22 8.22 -3.05
N GLY A 47 -6.97 9.36 -2.41
CA GLY A 47 -8.00 10.13 -1.72
C GLY A 47 -8.96 10.85 -2.67
N HIS A 48 -10.20 11.04 -2.21
CA HIS A 48 -11.19 11.88 -2.88
C HIS A 48 -11.24 13.26 -2.24
N LEU A 49 -10.88 14.28 -3.01
CA LEU A 49 -11.14 15.66 -2.61
C LEU A 49 -12.64 15.91 -2.55
N ASN A 50 -13.08 16.71 -1.58
CA ASN A 50 -14.49 17.03 -1.40
C ASN A 50 -15.39 15.79 -1.30
N CYS A 51 -14.96 14.76 -0.56
CA CYS A 51 -15.74 13.53 -0.38
C CYS A 51 -17.20 13.79 0.08
N SER A 52 -17.45 14.91 0.78
CA SER A 52 -18.79 15.36 1.18
C SER A 52 -19.71 15.78 0.02
N GLU A 53 -19.17 16.09 -1.16
CA GLU A 53 -19.93 16.53 -2.33
C GLU A 53 -20.46 15.35 -3.16
N TYR A 54 -19.96 14.12 -2.92
CA TYR A 54 -20.41 12.92 -3.60
C TYR A 54 -21.39 12.14 -2.73
N SER A 55 -22.64 12.06 -3.17
CA SER A 55 -23.71 11.33 -2.48
C SER A 55 -23.89 9.88 -2.96
N LYS A 56 -23.22 9.51 -4.05
CA LYS A 56 -23.32 8.18 -4.68
C LYS A 56 -21.96 7.76 -5.26
N PRO A 57 -21.67 6.45 -5.32
CA PRO A 57 -20.51 5.96 -6.04
C PRO A 57 -20.62 6.28 -7.54
N SER A 58 -19.47 6.50 -8.19
CA SER A 58 -19.41 6.52 -9.64
C SER A 58 -19.27 5.10 -10.19
N ASN A 59 -19.92 4.84 -11.32
CA ASN A 59 -19.88 3.56 -12.02
C ASN A 59 -18.92 3.57 -13.23
N SER A 60 -18.21 4.68 -13.47
CA SER A 60 -17.24 4.84 -14.56
C SER A 60 -15.84 5.02 -14.01
N ILE A 61 -14.87 4.29 -14.58
CA ILE A 61 -13.45 4.43 -14.23
C ILE A 61 -12.98 5.85 -14.54
N GLU A 62 -13.34 6.38 -15.71
CA GLU A 62 -12.94 7.71 -16.16
C GLU A 62 -13.50 8.83 -15.26
N GLU A 63 -14.71 8.66 -14.74
CA GLU A 63 -15.28 9.58 -13.77
C GLU A 63 -14.54 9.47 -12.43
N MET A 64 -14.33 8.26 -11.90
CA MET A 64 -13.57 8.04 -10.67
C MET A 64 -12.16 8.62 -10.74
N GLU A 65 -11.43 8.42 -11.84
CA GLU A 65 -10.08 8.97 -12.02
C GLU A 65 -10.06 10.51 -11.98
N LYS A 66 -11.12 11.18 -12.44
CA LYS A 66 -11.28 12.65 -12.30
C LYS A 66 -11.53 13.06 -10.84
N LEU A 67 -12.33 12.29 -10.10
CA LEU A 67 -12.64 12.56 -8.68
C LEU A 67 -11.45 12.32 -7.74
N VAL A 68 -10.49 11.51 -8.19
CA VAL A 68 -9.26 11.17 -7.48
C VAL A 68 -8.17 12.25 -7.65
N SER A 69 -8.46 13.33 -8.39
CA SER A 69 -7.50 14.41 -8.62
C SER A 69 -6.93 14.99 -7.32
N THR A 70 -5.63 15.25 -7.31
CA THR A 70 -4.93 15.78 -6.15
C THR A 70 -4.90 17.30 -6.18
N SER A 71 -5.15 17.92 -5.03
CA SER A 71 -4.90 19.33 -4.78
C SER A 71 -3.79 19.44 -3.73
N SER A 72 -2.93 20.45 -3.87
CA SER A 72 -2.01 20.83 -2.81
C SER A 72 -2.79 21.00 -1.48
N PRO A 73 -2.30 20.51 -0.34
CA PRO A 73 -0.97 19.93 -0.07
C PRO A 73 -0.90 18.39 -0.12
N TYR A 74 -1.91 17.71 -0.67
CA TYR A 74 -1.96 16.25 -0.66
C TYR A 74 -1.14 15.62 -1.80
N ASN A 75 -0.85 14.32 -1.70
CA ASN A 75 -0.10 13.54 -2.70
C ASN A 75 -0.89 12.26 -3.05
N TRP A 76 -2.21 12.36 -3.20
CA TRP A 76 -3.08 11.20 -3.35
C TRP A 76 -2.82 10.43 -4.64
N ASP A 77 -2.56 11.17 -5.72
CA ASP A 77 -2.18 10.70 -7.04
C ASP A 77 -0.90 9.84 -7.02
N LYS A 78 0.07 10.22 -6.18
CA LYS A 78 1.36 9.54 -6.10
C LYS A 78 1.29 8.15 -5.48
N PHE A 79 0.27 7.85 -4.67
CA PHE A 79 0.16 6.55 -4.03
C PHE A 79 -0.02 5.39 -5.02
N LYS A 80 -0.53 5.65 -6.24
CA LYS A 80 -0.58 4.62 -7.29
C LYS A 80 0.80 4.07 -7.61
N ASP A 81 1.77 4.96 -7.80
CA ASP A 81 3.15 4.58 -8.10
C ASP A 81 3.83 3.96 -6.87
N GLN A 82 3.56 4.49 -5.67
CA GLN A 82 4.09 3.91 -4.43
C GLN A 82 3.57 2.50 -4.19
N ASN A 83 2.28 2.25 -4.42
CA ASN A 83 1.71 0.91 -4.30
C ASN A 83 2.46 -0.06 -5.21
N LYS A 84 2.67 0.32 -6.47
CA LYS A 84 3.44 -0.50 -7.42
C LYS A 84 4.85 -0.80 -6.91
N LEU A 85 5.58 0.22 -6.47
CA LEU A 85 6.94 0.03 -5.96
C LEU A 85 6.99 -0.93 -4.76
N VAL A 86 6.01 -0.88 -3.87
CA VAL A 86 5.98 -1.81 -2.73
C VAL A 86 5.58 -3.23 -3.15
N LEU A 87 4.62 -3.37 -4.05
CA LEU A 87 4.25 -4.70 -4.59
C LEU A 87 5.44 -5.35 -5.31
N ASP A 88 6.14 -4.58 -6.15
CA ASP A 88 7.36 -5.05 -6.82
C ASP A 88 8.42 -5.48 -5.79
N LEU A 89 8.60 -4.74 -4.69
CA LEU A 89 9.52 -5.12 -3.61
C LEU A 89 9.11 -6.44 -2.93
N LEU A 90 7.82 -6.59 -2.61
CA LEU A 90 7.30 -7.79 -1.93
C LEU A 90 7.38 -9.02 -2.84
N GLU A 91 7.04 -8.90 -4.13
CA GLU A 91 7.11 -9.98 -5.11
C GLU A 91 8.55 -10.46 -5.35
N ASN A 92 9.51 -9.53 -5.38
CA ASN A 92 10.93 -9.86 -5.56
C ASN A 92 11.60 -10.38 -4.28
N THR A 93 10.91 -10.31 -3.13
CA THR A 93 11.43 -10.82 -1.86
C THR A 93 10.96 -12.25 -1.63
N ALA A 94 11.79 -13.22 -2.03
CA ALA A 94 11.46 -14.65 -1.99
C ALA A 94 11.03 -15.21 -0.61
N SER A 95 11.32 -14.52 0.50
CA SER A 95 11.01 -14.98 1.85
C SER A 95 9.65 -14.53 2.39
N ILE A 96 8.94 -13.63 1.69
CA ILE A 96 7.66 -13.07 2.18
C ILE A 96 6.50 -13.65 1.38
N ALA A 97 5.66 -14.44 2.04
CA ALA A 97 4.37 -14.83 1.49
C ALA A 97 3.32 -13.77 1.89
N TYR A 98 2.54 -13.25 0.95
CA TYR A 98 1.53 -12.24 1.25
C TYR A 98 0.25 -12.42 0.44
N GLU A 99 -0.84 -11.89 0.99
CA GLU A 99 -2.13 -11.73 0.32
C GLU A 99 -2.33 -10.24 0.04
N LEU A 100 -2.64 -9.89 -1.20
CA LEU A 100 -2.94 -8.52 -1.60
C LEU A 100 -4.41 -8.20 -1.28
N MET A 101 -4.62 -7.06 -0.61
CA MET A 101 -5.93 -6.45 -0.44
C MET A 101 -5.89 -5.04 -1.06
N ASP A 102 -6.36 -4.94 -2.30
CA ASP A 102 -6.50 -3.70 -3.06
C ASP A 102 -7.95 -3.20 -3.02
#